data_AF-A0A6G6X392-F1
#
_entry.id   AF-A0A6G6X392-F1
#
_cell.length_a   1.000
_cell.length_b   1.000
_cell.length_c   1.000
_cell.angle_alpha   90.00
_cell.angle_beta   90.00
_cell.angle_gamma   90.00
#
_symmetry.space_group_name_H-M   'P 1'
#
loop_
_entity.id
_entity.type
_entity.pdbx_description
1 polymer ?
#
loop_
_entity_poly.entity_id
_entity_poly.type
_entity_poly.pdbx_seq_one_letter_code
_entity_poly.pdbx_strand_id
1 'polypeptide(L)'
;MHKASFSTWLKTGAALRRFRAGDKGSVAPIVALSAIPLVFIAGIAIDSSRQSTAQVEVQAATDAAALAGAAAYATGNNNYAAVANAYFDKSMTQTPYLAHLNLATDVSVDTANNTLTMTVSGNMPTTLTRIAGYEEMPIGTLSNAPVGGGGGGGDGGASAQTMAASTPGDAVISSTVSLPVFSDHHKGQIVLVMDYSSSMDEYIGGKRKYVTMRDEAAKLVDNLSQNQTNKDVEFGLVPFSHAVRVTMPNNFYYGKTGTTASTYCIDDRNYPYNLSADTPNTSTKENSTKFFTTSCSYFSSKNLNVRPLSLNHAGTVAQIKSMTPYGNTHIALGMETAWHLLTPNAPYAAPQNAEETLKAVVLLTDGQQTSPGNGPNNVLSVAQAETNLEEQCRRMKAAGIRVVTVSFDLSDQQTENRLKGCASENMDKEVAEGQPREKYYFDVDTNEQLATAFGIIRDSLARNMFLSK
;
A
#
# COMPACT_ATOMS: atom_id res chain seq x y z
N MET A 1 48.27 37.86 -17.12
CA MET A 1 49.04 36.58 -17.29
C MET A 1 48.26 35.54 -16.47
N HIS A 2 47.65 34.47 -16.99
CA HIS A 2 48.11 33.47 -17.94
C HIS A 2 46.93 32.93 -18.79
N LYS A 3 47.24 32.60 -20.05
CA LYS A 3 46.34 32.08 -21.08
C LYS A 3 45.95 30.61 -20.79
N ALA A 4 44.79 30.22 -21.29
CA ALA A 4 44.17 28.90 -21.23
C ALA A 4 45.12 27.72 -21.55
N SER A 5 44.84 26.55 -20.97
CA SER A 5 45.27 25.28 -21.54
C SER A 5 44.05 24.41 -21.84
N PHE A 6 43.51 24.66 -23.03
CA PHE A 6 42.54 23.89 -23.82
C PHE A 6 43.07 22.47 -24.19
N SER A 7 44.05 21.95 -23.45
CA SER A 7 44.84 20.76 -23.84
C SER A 7 44.27 19.43 -23.35
N THR A 8 43.26 19.44 -22.47
CA THR A 8 42.65 18.20 -21.97
C THR A 8 41.58 17.65 -22.92
N TRP A 9 40.86 18.52 -23.65
CA TRP A 9 39.84 18.12 -24.64
C TRP A 9 40.40 17.66 -25.98
N LEU A 10 41.67 17.97 -26.29
CA LEU A 10 42.34 17.49 -27.51
C LEU A 10 42.93 16.08 -27.36
N LYS A 11 43.04 15.54 -26.13
CA LYS A 11 43.54 14.18 -25.90
C LYS A 11 42.50 13.09 -26.20
N THR A 12 41.21 13.38 -26.05
CA THR A 12 40.11 12.49 -26.47
C THR A 12 39.98 12.41 -28.00
N GLY A 13 40.20 13.51 -28.73
CA GLY A 13 40.23 13.50 -30.19
C GLY A 13 41.44 12.74 -30.79
N ALA A 14 42.60 12.80 -30.12
CA ALA A 14 43.80 12.07 -30.52
C ALA A 14 43.69 10.56 -30.24
N ALA A 15 42.98 10.15 -29.19
CA ALA A 15 42.67 8.75 -28.93
C ALA A 15 41.72 8.16 -30.00
N LEU A 16 40.68 8.91 -30.42
CA LEU A 16 39.81 8.50 -31.52
C LEU A 16 40.55 8.47 -32.89
N ARG A 17 41.49 9.38 -33.14
CA ARG A 17 42.32 9.35 -34.37
C ARG A 17 43.33 8.20 -34.38
N ARG A 18 43.92 7.85 -33.23
CA ARG A 18 44.80 6.66 -33.13
C ARG A 18 44.02 5.36 -33.24
N PHE A 19 42.77 5.32 -32.81
CA PHE A 19 41.89 4.18 -33.04
C PHE A 19 41.49 4.01 -34.52
N ARG A 20 41.36 5.12 -35.27
CA ARG A 20 41.13 5.09 -36.74
C ARG A 20 42.36 4.75 -37.58
N ALA A 21 43.58 4.82 -37.03
CA ALA A 21 44.82 4.65 -37.78
C ALA A 21 45.65 3.42 -37.34
N GLY A 22 45.08 2.55 -36.49
CA GLY A 22 45.74 1.34 -36.01
C GLY A 22 45.34 0.09 -36.79
N ASP A 23 46.11 -0.29 -37.80
CA ASP A 23 45.92 -1.54 -38.58
C ASP A 23 46.41 -2.81 -37.85
N LYS A 24 46.52 -2.77 -36.52
CA LYS A 24 46.96 -3.91 -35.69
C LYS A 24 46.02 -4.10 -34.51
N GLY A 25 44.81 -4.55 -34.82
CA GLY A 25 43.83 -4.97 -33.82
C GLY A 25 42.45 -5.03 -34.44
N SER A 26 41.95 -6.24 -34.71
CA SER A 26 40.57 -6.51 -35.15
C SER A 26 39.58 -6.25 -33.99
N VAL A 27 39.58 -5.04 -33.43
CA VAL A 27 38.74 -4.68 -32.28
C VAL A 27 37.32 -4.33 -32.74
N ALA A 28 37.16 -3.67 -33.90
CA ALA A 28 35.86 -3.30 -34.42
C ALA A 28 34.94 -4.52 -34.72
N PRO A 29 35.43 -5.62 -35.33
CA PRO A 29 34.61 -6.82 -35.54
C PRO A 29 34.24 -7.52 -34.23
N ILE A 30 35.17 -7.58 -33.26
CA ILE A 30 34.90 -8.20 -31.95
C ILE A 30 33.87 -7.38 -31.16
N VAL A 31 34.00 -6.05 -31.14
CA VAL A 31 33.03 -5.17 -30.47
C VAL A 31 31.66 -5.24 -31.15
N ALA A 32 31.60 -5.27 -32.48
CA ALA A 32 30.33 -5.40 -33.21
C ALA A 32 29.64 -6.74 -32.93
N LEU A 33 30.39 -7.84 -32.92
CA LEU A 33 29.85 -9.17 -32.60
C LEU A 33 29.47 -9.31 -31.12
N SER A 34 30.20 -8.66 -30.21
CA SER A 34 29.92 -8.68 -28.77
C SER A 34 28.76 -7.75 -28.37
N ALA A 35 28.47 -6.71 -29.15
CA ALA A 35 27.37 -5.79 -28.89
C ALA A 35 26.00 -6.49 -29.04
N ILE A 36 25.88 -7.47 -29.94
CA ILE A 36 24.64 -8.22 -30.16
C ILE A 36 24.18 -8.93 -28.87
N PRO A 37 24.96 -9.84 -28.25
CA PRO A 37 24.52 -10.52 -27.03
C PRO A 37 24.31 -9.56 -25.85
N LEU A 38 25.08 -8.46 -25.75
CA LEU A 38 24.91 -7.47 -24.68
C LEU A 38 23.59 -6.71 -24.79
N VAL A 39 23.21 -6.29 -26.00
CA VAL A 39 21.92 -5.62 -26.25
C VAL A 39 20.76 -6.58 -26.00
N PHE A 40 20.92 -7.86 -26.35
CA PHE A 40 19.93 -8.90 -26.05
C PHE A 40 19.71 -9.07 -24.54
N ILE A 41 20.77 -9.21 -23.75
CA ILE A 41 20.68 -9.36 -22.29
C ILE A 41 20.04 -8.12 -21.67
N ALA A 42 20.44 -6.92 -22.09
CA ALA A 42 19.82 -5.67 -21.64
C ALA A 42 18.34 -5.59 -22.05
N GLY A 43 17.99 -6.06 -23.24
CA GLY A 43 16.61 -6.10 -23.73
C GLY A 43 15.73 -7.01 -22.90
N ILE A 44 16.19 -8.22 -22.57
CA ILE A 44 15.47 -9.15 -21.68
C ILE A 44 15.25 -8.50 -20.31
N ALA A 45 16.26 -7.84 -19.74
CA ALA A 45 16.14 -7.20 -18.43
C ALA A 45 15.13 -6.02 -18.42
N ILE A 46 15.13 -5.21 -19.48
CA ILE A 46 14.20 -4.07 -19.60
C ILE A 46 12.77 -4.58 -19.82
N ASP A 47 12.58 -5.54 -20.73
CA ASP A 47 11.25 -6.07 -21.04
C ASP A 47 10.67 -6.85 -19.84
N SER A 48 11.48 -7.59 -19.08
CA SER A 48 11.02 -8.28 -17.86
C SER A 48 10.67 -7.30 -16.74
N SER A 49 11.45 -6.22 -16.55
CA SER A 49 11.11 -5.16 -15.59
C SER A 49 9.77 -4.49 -15.93
N ARG A 50 9.57 -4.20 -17.22
CA ARG A 50 8.31 -3.70 -17.78
C ARG A 50 7.15 -4.67 -17.54
N GLN A 51 7.41 -5.97 -17.65
CA GLN A 51 6.41 -7.02 -17.43
C GLN A 51 5.97 -7.14 -15.99
N SER A 52 6.90 -7.14 -15.05
CA SER A 52 6.57 -7.17 -13.63
C SER A 52 5.71 -5.95 -13.22
N THR A 53 6.02 -4.78 -13.78
CA THR A 53 5.22 -3.56 -13.53
C THR A 53 3.80 -3.71 -14.09
N ALA A 54 3.65 -4.18 -15.32
CA ALA A 54 2.35 -4.40 -15.95
C ALA A 54 1.50 -5.41 -15.18
N GLN A 55 2.11 -6.50 -14.69
CA GLN A 55 1.41 -7.53 -13.91
C GLN A 55 0.79 -6.96 -12.64
N VAL A 56 1.54 -6.14 -11.89
CA VAL A 56 1.04 -5.51 -10.65
C VAL A 56 -0.14 -4.59 -10.94
N GLU A 57 -0.08 -3.79 -12.01
CA GLU A 57 -1.16 -2.86 -12.34
C GLU A 57 -2.40 -3.57 -12.91
N VAL A 58 -2.22 -4.58 -13.76
CA VAL A 58 -3.32 -5.40 -14.29
C VAL A 58 -3.99 -6.18 -13.16
N GLN A 59 -3.23 -6.73 -12.21
CA GLN A 59 -3.79 -7.36 -11.01
C GLN A 59 -4.66 -6.35 -10.27
N ALA A 60 -4.09 -5.18 -9.91
CA ALA A 60 -4.80 -4.16 -9.16
C ALA A 60 -6.13 -3.71 -9.81
N ALA A 61 -6.14 -3.58 -11.14
CA ALA A 61 -7.34 -3.24 -11.91
C ALA A 61 -8.34 -4.39 -12.01
N THR A 62 -7.86 -5.63 -12.19
CA THR A 62 -8.71 -6.84 -12.21
C THR A 62 -9.46 -6.99 -10.90
N ASP A 63 -8.77 -6.80 -9.78
CA ASP A 63 -9.39 -6.93 -8.48
C ASP A 63 -10.46 -5.85 -8.22
N ALA A 64 -10.21 -4.61 -8.65
CA ALA A 64 -11.17 -3.51 -8.54
C ALA A 64 -12.42 -3.76 -9.40
N ALA A 65 -12.23 -4.33 -10.59
CA ALA A 65 -13.30 -4.73 -11.50
C ALA A 65 -14.10 -5.92 -10.97
N ALA A 66 -13.42 -6.95 -10.47
CA ALA A 66 -14.04 -8.10 -9.80
C ALA A 66 -14.92 -7.64 -8.64
N LEU A 67 -14.41 -6.68 -7.85
CA LEU A 67 -15.16 -6.10 -6.73
C LEU A 67 -16.42 -5.36 -7.18
N ALA A 68 -16.33 -4.51 -8.21
CA ALA A 68 -17.50 -3.81 -8.74
C ALA A 68 -18.54 -4.78 -9.32
N GLY A 69 -18.10 -5.85 -9.98
CA GLY A 69 -18.96 -6.94 -10.44
C GLY A 69 -19.64 -7.68 -9.29
N ALA A 70 -18.88 -8.05 -8.26
CA ALA A 70 -19.41 -8.75 -7.09
C ALA A 70 -20.46 -7.92 -6.35
N ALA A 71 -20.21 -6.62 -6.16
CA ALA A 71 -21.17 -5.69 -5.56
C ALA A 71 -22.44 -5.57 -6.42
N ALA A 72 -22.32 -5.49 -7.75
CA ALA A 72 -23.49 -5.48 -8.63
C ALA A 72 -24.32 -6.77 -8.50
N TYR A 73 -23.66 -7.93 -8.54
CA TYR A 73 -24.33 -9.23 -8.39
C TYR A 73 -25.05 -9.37 -7.04
N ALA A 74 -24.42 -8.92 -5.94
CA ALA A 74 -25.00 -8.94 -4.59
C ALA A 74 -26.31 -8.12 -4.50
N THR A 75 -26.46 -7.06 -5.28
CA THR A 75 -27.70 -6.25 -5.35
C THR A 75 -28.79 -6.85 -6.27
N GLY A 76 -28.59 -8.07 -6.78
CA GLY A 76 -29.51 -8.73 -7.72
C GLY A 76 -29.39 -8.24 -9.16
N ASN A 77 -28.30 -7.53 -9.51
CA ASN A 77 -28.07 -7.06 -10.88
C ASN A 77 -27.45 -8.18 -11.74
N ASN A 78 -28.24 -8.68 -12.70
CA ASN A 78 -27.81 -9.71 -13.65
C ASN A 78 -26.78 -9.23 -14.68
N ASN A 79 -26.48 -7.93 -14.75
CA ASN A 79 -25.47 -7.35 -15.65
C ASN A 79 -24.10 -7.12 -14.98
N TYR A 80 -23.80 -7.89 -13.93
CA TYR A 80 -22.57 -7.78 -13.15
C TYR A 80 -21.29 -7.87 -14.01
N ALA A 81 -21.29 -8.71 -15.06
CA ALA A 81 -20.14 -8.87 -15.94
C ALA A 81 -19.84 -7.59 -16.74
N ALA A 82 -20.86 -6.90 -17.26
CA ALA A 82 -20.65 -5.63 -17.95
C ALA A 82 -20.21 -4.51 -16.99
N VAL A 83 -20.69 -4.52 -15.74
CA VAL A 83 -20.23 -3.59 -14.70
C VAL A 83 -18.75 -3.81 -14.40
N ALA A 84 -18.33 -5.06 -14.18
CA ALA A 84 -16.92 -5.42 -13.97
C ALA A 84 -16.04 -4.96 -15.14
N ASN A 85 -16.43 -5.27 -16.38
CA ASN A 85 -15.68 -4.89 -17.58
C ASN A 85 -15.56 -3.36 -17.74
N ALA A 86 -16.65 -2.60 -17.52
CA ALA A 86 -16.60 -1.15 -17.59
C ALA A 86 -15.66 -0.53 -16.53
N TYR A 87 -15.59 -1.11 -15.33
CA TYR A 87 -14.65 -0.71 -14.29
C TYR A 87 -13.19 -1.04 -14.65
N PHE A 88 -12.98 -2.21 -15.27
CA PHE A 88 -11.67 -2.61 -15.75
C PHE A 88 -11.16 -1.65 -16.84
N ASP A 89 -11.98 -1.36 -17.85
CA ASP A 89 -11.66 -0.44 -18.95
C ASP A 89 -11.33 0.97 -18.43
N LYS A 90 -12.09 1.45 -17.44
CA LYS A 90 -11.81 2.74 -16.80
C LYS A 90 -10.45 2.74 -16.08
N SER A 91 -10.11 1.65 -15.41
CA SER A 91 -8.81 1.50 -14.74
C SER A 91 -7.64 1.41 -15.74
N MET A 92 -7.86 0.77 -16.89
CA MET A 92 -6.88 0.70 -17.99
C MET A 92 -6.64 2.06 -18.64
N THR A 93 -7.70 2.84 -18.91
CA THR A 93 -7.58 4.17 -19.54
C THR A 93 -6.90 5.21 -18.65
N GLN A 94 -6.94 5.04 -17.32
CA GLN A 94 -6.24 5.91 -16.38
C GLN A 94 -4.74 5.63 -16.28
N THR A 95 -4.26 4.51 -16.82
CA THR A 95 -2.86 4.10 -16.77
C THR A 95 -2.28 4.12 -18.19
N PRO A 96 -1.54 5.18 -18.60
CA PRO A 96 -1.09 5.36 -19.98
C PRO A 96 -0.24 4.20 -20.52
N TYR A 97 0.41 3.46 -19.63
CA TYR A 97 1.25 2.33 -19.96
C TYR A 97 0.47 1.05 -20.32
N LEU A 98 -0.77 0.91 -19.83
CA LEU A 98 -1.62 -0.26 -20.05
C LEU A 98 -2.56 -0.11 -21.25
N ALA A 99 -2.78 1.12 -21.73
CA ALA A 99 -3.72 1.43 -22.82
C ALA A 99 -3.38 0.75 -24.17
N HIS A 100 -2.21 0.13 -24.28
CA HIS A 100 -1.73 -0.56 -25.49
C HIS A 100 -1.68 -2.09 -25.34
N LEU A 101 -2.24 -2.65 -24.27
CA LEU A 101 -2.26 -4.09 -24.02
C LEU A 101 -3.48 -4.75 -24.66
N ASN A 102 -3.29 -5.94 -25.25
CA ASN A 102 -4.38 -6.78 -25.73
C ASN A 102 -4.81 -7.73 -24.59
N LEU A 103 -5.77 -7.28 -23.77
CA LEU A 103 -6.29 -8.04 -22.63
C LEU A 103 -7.72 -8.51 -22.91
N ALA A 104 -7.96 -9.80 -22.71
CA ALA A 104 -9.28 -10.41 -22.69
C ALA A 104 -9.73 -10.64 -21.24
N THR A 105 -10.97 -10.28 -20.94
CA THR A 105 -11.58 -10.45 -19.62
C THR A 105 -12.67 -11.53 -19.67
N ASP A 106 -12.72 -12.38 -18.65
CA ASP A 106 -13.78 -13.34 -18.40
C ASP A 106 -14.31 -13.13 -16.98
N VAL A 107 -15.63 -13.15 -16.80
CA VAL A 107 -16.27 -12.94 -15.49
C VAL A 107 -17.34 -14.00 -15.31
N SER A 108 -17.15 -14.84 -14.30
CA SER A 108 -18.05 -15.94 -13.97
C SER A 108 -18.47 -15.90 -12.50
N VAL A 109 -19.63 -16.48 -12.19
CA VAL A 109 -20.12 -16.64 -10.81
C VAL A 109 -20.32 -18.13 -10.56
N ASP A 110 -19.63 -18.64 -9.55
CA ASP A 110 -19.87 -19.97 -9.00
C ASP A 110 -20.90 -19.86 -7.88
N THR A 111 -22.13 -20.29 -8.17
CA THR A 111 -23.24 -20.29 -7.23
C THR A 111 -23.12 -21.35 -6.13
N ALA A 112 -22.30 -22.39 -6.31
CA ALA A 112 -22.12 -23.47 -5.33
C ALA A 112 -21.14 -23.04 -4.24
N ASN A 113 -20.05 -22.37 -4.61
CA ASN A 113 -19.09 -21.79 -3.68
C ASN A 113 -19.39 -20.33 -3.31
N ASN A 114 -20.43 -19.77 -3.92
CA ASN A 114 -20.87 -18.39 -3.72
C ASN A 114 -19.73 -17.38 -4.00
N THR A 115 -19.02 -17.56 -5.11
CA THR A 115 -17.85 -16.74 -5.49
C THR A 115 -18.00 -16.17 -6.89
N LEU A 116 -17.71 -14.87 -7.06
CA LEU A 116 -17.50 -14.25 -8.36
C LEU A 116 -16.00 -14.31 -8.71
N THR A 117 -15.70 -14.83 -9.89
CA THR A 117 -14.34 -14.96 -10.42
C THR A 117 -14.18 -14.08 -11.66
N MET A 118 -13.19 -13.19 -11.64
CA MET A 118 -12.76 -12.44 -12.82
C MET A 118 -11.36 -12.90 -13.23
N THR A 119 -11.22 -13.27 -14.50
CA THR A 119 -9.97 -13.69 -15.11
C THR A 119 -9.59 -12.72 -16.21
N VAL A 120 -8.38 -12.18 -16.16
CA VAL A 120 -7.83 -11.31 -17.19
C VAL A 120 -6.60 -11.97 -17.79
N SER A 121 -6.61 -12.10 -19.11
CA SER A 121 -5.60 -12.84 -19.86
C SER A 121 -5.11 -11.99 -21.02
N GLY A 122 -3.81 -11.96 -21.29
CA GLY A 122 -3.32 -11.23 -22.44
C GLY A 122 -1.82 -10.99 -22.46
N ASN A 123 -1.39 -10.30 -23.51
CA ASN A 123 0.02 -10.16 -23.87
C ASN A 123 0.45 -8.69 -23.89
N MET A 124 1.70 -8.47 -23.52
CA MET A 124 2.35 -7.17 -23.62
C MET A 124 3.41 -7.12 -24.71
N PRO A 125 3.45 -6.04 -25.50
CA PRO A 125 4.43 -5.87 -26.56
C PRO A 125 5.82 -5.62 -25.98
N THR A 126 6.80 -6.34 -26.50
CA THR A 126 8.21 -6.17 -26.13
C THR A 126 8.82 -4.96 -26.83
N THR A 127 9.85 -4.37 -26.22
CA THR A 127 10.59 -3.25 -26.81
C THR A 127 11.82 -3.71 -27.56
N LEU A 128 12.78 -4.30 -26.85
CA LEU A 128 14.08 -4.66 -27.40
C LEU A 128 14.12 -6.13 -27.82
N THR A 129 13.42 -7.01 -27.09
CA THR A 129 13.33 -8.44 -27.42
C THR A 129 12.51 -8.72 -28.70
N ARG A 130 11.74 -7.74 -29.19
CA ARG A 130 11.14 -7.76 -30.54
C ARG A 130 12.17 -7.94 -31.65
N ILE A 131 13.37 -7.37 -31.51
CA ILE A 131 14.45 -7.50 -32.52
C ILE A 131 14.88 -8.97 -32.67
N ALA A 132 14.70 -9.77 -31.61
CA ALA A 132 14.98 -11.19 -31.58
C ALA A 132 13.84 -12.09 -32.09
N GLY A 133 12.72 -11.49 -32.53
CA GLY A 133 11.51 -12.23 -32.92
C GLY A 133 10.55 -12.54 -31.77
N TYR A 134 10.83 -12.09 -30.53
CA TYR A 134 9.88 -12.19 -29.42
C TYR A 134 9.06 -10.91 -29.35
N GLU A 135 7.97 -10.81 -30.11
CA GLU A 135 7.18 -9.58 -30.20
C GLU A 135 6.26 -9.33 -29.01
N GLU A 136 5.92 -10.38 -28.27
CA GLU A 136 4.97 -10.34 -27.16
C GLU A 136 5.46 -11.20 -25.99
N MET A 137 5.14 -10.76 -24.77
CA MET A 137 5.29 -11.55 -23.54
C MET A 137 3.96 -11.65 -22.80
N PRO A 138 3.63 -12.78 -22.17
CA PRO A 138 2.36 -12.94 -21.47
C PRO A 138 2.32 -12.16 -20.16
N ILE A 139 1.17 -11.58 -19.82
CA ILE A 139 0.95 -10.91 -18.53
C ILE A 139 0.37 -11.91 -17.53
N GLY A 140 1.24 -12.53 -16.73
CA GLY A 140 0.82 -13.22 -15.52
C GLY A 140 1.89 -14.12 -14.91
N THR A 141 1.56 -14.67 -13.73
CA THR A 141 2.34 -15.71 -13.04
C THR A 141 1.81 -17.09 -13.42
N LEU A 142 2.68 -18.10 -13.50
CA LEU A 142 2.28 -19.49 -13.71
C LEU A 142 1.20 -19.89 -12.68
N SER A 143 -0.06 -19.84 -13.08
CA SER A 143 -1.18 -20.29 -12.25
C SER A 143 -1.22 -21.81 -12.28
N ASN A 144 -0.44 -22.45 -11.41
CA ASN A 144 -0.66 -23.85 -11.07
C ASN A 144 -1.71 -23.91 -9.95
N ALA A 145 -2.96 -24.17 -10.33
CA ALA A 145 -3.97 -24.92 -9.57
C ALA A 145 -4.33 -24.42 -8.14
N PRO A 146 -5.46 -24.88 -7.56
CA PRO A 146 -5.85 -24.49 -6.21
C PRO A 146 -4.78 -24.95 -5.22
N VAL A 147 -4.30 -24.03 -4.40
CA VAL A 147 -3.45 -24.33 -3.24
C VAL A 147 -4.30 -25.09 -2.22
N GLY A 148 -4.29 -26.41 -2.34
CA GLY A 148 -4.53 -27.32 -1.23
C GLY A 148 -3.33 -27.28 -0.29
N GLY A 149 -3.58 -27.03 0.98
CA GLY A 149 -2.56 -26.90 2.01
C GLY A 149 -1.70 -28.15 2.20
N GLY A 150 -0.51 -27.93 2.76
CA GLY A 150 0.38 -28.97 3.24
C GLY A 150 1.69 -28.38 3.71
N GLY A 151 1.91 -28.42 5.03
CA GLY A 151 3.08 -27.86 5.71
C GLY A 151 4.40 -28.55 5.40
N GLY A 152 5.47 -27.98 5.96
CA GLY A 152 6.84 -28.19 5.53
C GLY A 152 7.57 -29.40 6.09
N GLY A 153 8.82 -29.53 5.64
CA GLY A 153 9.87 -30.34 6.26
C GLY A 153 10.71 -31.13 5.27
N GLY A 154 12.00 -30.80 5.17
CA GLY A 154 13.04 -31.79 4.83
C GLY A 154 13.82 -31.58 3.54
N ASP A 155 15.07 -31.14 3.74
CA ASP A 155 16.30 -31.62 3.10
C ASP A 155 16.65 -31.27 1.65
N GLY A 156 17.94 -30.93 1.51
CA GLY A 156 18.56 -30.43 0.29
C GLY A 156 18.55 -31.43 -0.85
N GLY A 157 18.28 -30.89 -2.04
CA GLY A 157 18.44 -31.59 -3.30
C GLY A 157 18.20 -30.60 -4.43
N ALA A 158 19.29 -30.13 -5.05
CA ALA A 158 19.21 -29.44 -6.33
C ALA A 158 18.53 -30.37 -7.34
N SER A 159 17.28 -30.07 -7.70
CA SER A 159 16.63 -30.68 -8.85
C SER A 159 16.34 -29.59 -9.86
N ALA A 160 17.10 -29.64 -10.96
CA ALA A 160 16.85 -28.89 -12.16
C ALA A 160 15.45 -29.25 -12.66
N GLN A 161 14.47 -28.39 -12.41
CA GLN A 161 13.16 -28.54 -13.00
C GLN A 161 13.30 -28.28 -14.50
N THR A 162 13.03 -29.33 -15.26
CA THR A 162 13.20 -29.42 -16.69
C THR A 162 12.33 -28.33 -17.34
N MET A 163 12.97 -27.37 -17.99
CA MET A 163 12.30 -26.38 -18.84
C MET A 163 11.69 -27.13 -20.01
N ALA A 164 10.43 -27.56 -19.88
CA ALA A 164 9.64 -28.00 -21.01
C ALA A 164 9.45 -26.78 -21.91
N ALA A 165 10.17 -26.76 -23.03
CA ALA A 165 9.97 -25.80 -24.10
C ALA A 165 8.55 -25.96 -24.65
N SER A 166 7.62 -25.12 -24.18
CA SER A 166 6.34 -24.94 -24.84
C SER A 166 6.55 -24.13 -26.12
N THR A 167 5.99 -24.62 -27.21
CA THR A 167 5.94 -23.98 -28.52
C THR A 167 5.45 -22.53 -28.41
N PRO A 168 6.06 -21.54 -29.09
CA PRO A 168 5.60 -20.15 -29.04
C PRO A 168 4.26 -20.02 -29.78
N GLY A 169 3.17 -19.80 -29.05
CA GLY A 169 1.85 -19.61 -29.65
C GLY A 169 0.68 -19.57 -28.66
N ASP A 170 0.69 -20.39 -27.60
CA ASP A 170 -0.56 -20.67 -26.85
C ASP A 170 -0.47 -20.46 -25.32
N ALA A 171 0.65 -19.98 -24.79
CA ALA A 171 0.78 -19.74 -23.34
C ALA A 171 0.25 -18.34 -22.97
N VAL A 172 -1.08 -18.20 -22.91
CA VAL A 172 -1.72 -17.03 -22.32
C VAL A 172 -1.75 -17.24 -20.80
N ILE A 173 -0.98 -16.44 -20.06
CA ILE A 173 -1.04 -16.45 -18.60
C ILE A 173 -2.14 -15.47 -18.15
N SER A 174 -2.87 -15.82 -17.09
CA SER A 174 -4.03 -15.06 -16.62
C SER A 174 -3.93 -14.66 -15.15
N SER A 175 -4.32 -13.43 -14.84
CA SER A 175 -4.65 -12.98 -13.49
C SER A 175 -6.07 -13.44 -13.16
N THR A 176 -6.30 -14.07 -12.00
CA THR A 176 -7.63 -14.50 -11.56
C THR A 176 -7.91 -14.00 -10.15
N VAL A 177 -9.09 -13.41 -9.95
CA VAL A 177 -9.56 -12.87 -8.68
C VAL A 177 -10.88 -13.52 -8.34
N SER A 178 -10.98 -14.12 -7.16
CA SER A 178 -12.23 -14.70 -6.66
C SER A 178 -12.68 -14.01 -5.38
N LEU A 179 -13.92 -13.52 -5.38
CA LEU A 179 -14.53 -12.85 -4.25
C LEU A 179 -15.79 -13.62 -3.83
N PRO A 180 -16.01 -13.94 -2.54
CA PRO A 180 -17.32 -14.35 -2.05
C PRO A 180 -18.41 -13.35 -2.46
N VAL A 181 -19.67 -13.79 -2.44
CA VAL A 181 -20.83 -13.01 -2.88
C VAL A 181 -21.69 -12.49 -1.72
N PHE A 182 -21.53 -13.02 -0.49
CA PHE A 182 -22.24 -12.58 0.74
C PHE A 182 -21.27 -12.34 1.91
N SER A 183 -21.49 -11.29 2.72
CA SER A 183 -20.69 -10.85 3.88
C SER A 183 -21.60 -10.44 5.04
N ASP A 184 -21.07 -10.43 6.26
CA ASP A 184 -21.79 -10.01 7.47
C ASP A 184 -21.73 -8.49 7.73
N HIS A 185 -20.88 -7.75 7.03
CA HIS A 185 -20.87 -6.28 7.08
C HIS A 185 -21.19 -5.68 5.71
N HIS A 186 -21.89 -4.54 5.72
CA HIS A 186 -22.35 -3.84 4.51
C HIS A 186 -21.77 -2.43 4.39
N LYS A 187 -21.07 -1.96 5.43
CA LYS A 187 -20.38 -0.67 5.47
C LYS A 187 -18.96 -0.83 5.98
N GLY A 188 -18.07 0.08 5.58
CA GLY A 188 -16.69 0.11 6.05
C GLY A 188 -16.24 1.48 6.49
N GLN A 189 -15.55 1.53 7.62
CA GLN A 189 -14.83 2.70 8.10
C GLN A 189 -13.35 2.34 8.18
N ILE A 190 -12.57 2.88 7.27
CA ILE A 190 -11.16 2.55 7.12
C ILE A 190 -10.33 3.78 7.38
N VAL A 191 -9.41 3.72 8.34
CA VAL A 191 -8.44 4.79 8.58
C VAL A 191 -7.05 4.34 8.13
N LEU A 192 -6.48 5.10 7.21
CA LEU A 192 -5.10 4.92 6.76
C LEU A 192 -4.17 5.69 7.69
N VAL A 193 -3.31 4.98 8.41
CA VAL A 193 -2.30 5.56 9.31
C VAL A 193 -0.97 5.44 8.60
N MET A 194 -0.50 6.56 8.05
CA MET A 194 0.60 6.58 7.09
C MET A 194 1.80 7.30 7.69
N ASP A 195 2.91 6.60 7.77
CA ASP A 195 4.18 7.16 8.18
C ASP A 195 4.72 8.11 7.12
N TYR A 196 4.92 9.37 7.51
CA TYR A 196 5.58 10.39 6.72
C TYR A 196 6.78 10.97 7.48
N SER A 197 7.44 10.16 8.30
CA SER A 197 8.75 10.47 8.89
C SER A 197 9.84 10.54 7.82
N SER A 198 11.00 11.12 8.17
CA SER A 198 12.03 11.43 7.17
C SER A 198 12.67 10.18 6.54
N SER A 199 12.63 9.00 7.19
CA SER A 199 13.08 7.72 6.62
C SER A 199 12.28 7.36 5.37
N MET A 200 11.01 7.76 5.30
CA MET A 200 10.16 7.52 4.13
C MET A 200 10.59 8.33 2.89
N ASP A 201 11.50 9.31 3.04
CA ASP A 201 12.17 9.96 1.91
C ASP A 201 13.44 9.18 1.49
N GLU A 202 13.70 7.96 1.95
CA GLU A 202 14.79 7.13 1.42
C GLU A 202 14.42 6.46 0.09
N TYR A 203 15.41 5.98 -0.64
CA TYR A 203 15.21 5.31 -1.93
C TYR A 203 15.19 3.78 -1.78
N ILE A 204 14.24 3.16 -2.47
CA ILE A 204 14.14 1.71 -2.64
C ILE A 204 13.75 1.40 -4.09
N GLY A 205 14.50 0.53 -4.75
CA GLY A 205 14.27 0.20 -6.17
C GLY A 205 14.26 1.43 -7.10
N GLY A 206 15.05 2.47 -6.80
CA GLY A 206 15.14 3.70 -7.62
C GLY A 206 14.00 4.70 -7.42
N LYS A 207 13.06 4.44 -6.51
CA LYS A 207 11.93 5.33 -6.16
C LYS A 207 11.98 5.66 -4.67
N ARG A 208 11.49 6.83 -4.28
CA ARG A 208 11.37 7.20 -2.86
C ARG A 208 10.28 6.34 -2.18
N LYS A 209 10.54 5.81 -0.98
CA LYS A 209 9.63 4.90 -0.25
C LYS A 209 8.20 5.46 -0.15
N TYR A 210 8.06 6.72 0.27
CA TYR A 210 6.75 7.35 0.42
C TYR A 210 5.95 7.44 -0.89
N VAL A 211 6.61 7.48 -2.06
CA VAL A 211 5.93 7.62 -3.35
C VAL A 211 5.21 6.32 -3.69
N THR A 212 5.82 5.16 -3.45
CA THR A 212 5.16 3.86 -3.63
C THR A 212 4.04 3.68 -2.63
N MET A 213 4.29 3.93 -1.34
CA MET A 213 3.24 3.90 -0.30
C MET A 213 2.04 4.77 -0.70
N ARG A 214 2.29 6.01 -1.12
CA ARG A 214 1.28 6.97 -1.54
C ARG A 214 0.43 6.46 -2.70
N ASP A 215 1.09 5.92 -3.73
CA ASP A 215 0.41 5.44 -4.93
C ASP A 215 -0.49 4.24 -4.60
N GLU A 216 0.00 3.29 -3.80
CA GLU A 216 -0.76 2.10 -3.39
C GLU A 216 -1.90 2.43 -2.41
N ALA A 217 -1.67 3.36 -1.47
CA ALA A 217 -2.74 3.85 -0.59
C ALA A 217 -3.84 4.59 -1.37
N ALA A 218 -3.47 5.38 -2.38
CA ALA A 218 -4.44 6.03 -3.25
C ALA A 218 -5.26 5.01 -4.06
N LYS A 219 -4.61 3.99 -4.63
CA LYS A 219 -5.29 2.87 -5.32
C LYS A 219 -6.22 2.12 -4.38
N LEU A 220 -5.82 1.87 -3.13
CA LEU A 220 -6.69 1.23 -2.13
C LEU A 220 -7.98 2.02 -1.91
N VAL A 221 -7.89 3.34 -1.75
CA VAL A 221 -9.07 4.22 -1.60
C VAL A 221 -9.92 4.20 -2.86
N ASP A 222 -9.33 4.40 -4.04
CA ASP A 222 -10.08 4.41 -5.30
C ASP A 222 -10.75 3.05 -5.55
N ASN A 223 -10.08 1.92 -5.29
CA ASN A 223 -10.65 0.59 -5.54
C ASN A 223 -11.78 0.23 -4.57
N LEU A 224 -11.57 0.42 -3.27
CA LEU A 224 -12.61 0.13 -2.28
C LEU A 224 -13.78 1.10 -2.39
N SER A 225 -13.56 2.36 -2.79
CA SER A 225 -14.67 3.28 -3.07
C SER A 225 -15.38 3.03 -4.41
N GLN A 226 -15.02 1.97 -5.14
CA GLN A 226 -15.47 1.72 -6.53
C GLN A 226 -15.33 3.00 -7.37
N ASN A 227 -14.11 3.53 -7.39
CA ASN A 227 -13.72 4.78 -8.03
C ASN A 227 -14.65 5.95 -7.65
N GLN A 228 -14.82 6.13 -6.33
CA GLN A 228 -15.53 7.25 -5.70
C GLN A 228 -17.06 7.22 -5.83
N THR A 229 -17.64 6.08 -6.26
CA THR A 229 -19.09 5.94 -6.45
C THR A 229 -19.78 5.25 -5.28
N ASN A 230 -19.05 4.43 -4.52
CA ASN A 230 -19.58 3.67 -3.41
C ASN A 230 -19.79 4.57 -2.18
N LYS A 231 -20.99 4.56 -1.58
CA LYS A 231 -21.34 5.38 -0.41
C LYS A 231 -21.33 4.63 0.91
N ASP A 232 -20.96 3.36 0.88
CA ASP A 232 -20.93 2.48 2.04
C ASP A 232 -19.54 2.41 2.68
N VAL A 233 -18.55 3.08 2.09
CA VAL A 233 -17.18 3.16 2.64
C VAL A 233 -16.79 4.58 2.98
N GLU A 234 -16.39 4.80 4.21
CA GLU A 234 -15.78 6.04 4.66
C GLU A 234 -14.28 5.83 4.86
N PHE A 235 -13.50 6.80 4.37
CA PHE A 235 -12.06 6.81 4.58
C PHE A 235 -11.65 7.97 5.49
N GLY A 236 -10.82 7.64 6.47
CA GLY A 236 -10.05 8.59 7.27
C GLY A 236 -8.57 8.48 6.92
N LEU A 237 -7.83 9.56 7.17
CA LEU A 237 -6.40 9.64 6.87
C LEU A 237 -5.68 10.27 8.06
N VAL A 238 -4.69 9.56 8.58
CA VAL A 238 -3.78 10.03 9.63
C VAL A 238 -2.35 9.97 9.10
N PRO A 239 -1.86 11.05 8.47
CA PRO A 239 -0.45 11.16 8.19
C PRO A 239 0.27 11.58 9.47
N PHE A 240 1.23 10.77 9.90
CA PHE A 240 1.97 11.04 11.13
C PHE A 240 3.47 11.18 10.86
N SER A 241 4.13 11.92 11.74
CA SER A 241 5.58 11.82 11.92
C SER A 241 5.88 11.90 13.41
N HIS A 242 6.63 12.89 13.89
CA HIS A 242 6.82 13.15 15.33
C HIS A 242 5.57 13.74 15.99
N ALA A 243 4.61 14.20 15.18
CA ALA A 243 3.35 14.77 15.61
C ALA A 243 2.26 14.46 14.57
N VAL A 244 1.02 14.85 14.88
CA VAL A 244 -0.13 14.70 14.00
C VAL A 244 -0.87 16.03 13.89
N ARG A 245 -1.13 16.52 12.69
CA ARG A 245 -1.83 17.81 12.48
C ARG A 245 -3.32 17.60 12.34
N VAL A 246 -4.08 18.00 13.34
CA VAL A 246 -5.53 17.76 13.43
C VAL A 246 -6.31 19.07 13.42
N THR A 247 -7.56 18.99 12.95
CA THR A 247 -8.54 20.07 13.10
C THR A 247 -9.64 19.60 14.03
N MET A 248 -9.86 20.31 15.14
CA MET A 248 -10.93 20.00 16.08
C MET A 248 -11.41 21.26 16.83
N PRO A 249 -12.59 21.21 17.49
CA PRO A 249 -13.07 22.31 18.31
C PRO A 249 -12.08 22.73 19.40
N ASN A 250 -11.95 24.05 19.59
CA ASN A 250 -10.92 24.64 20.46
C ASN A 250 -10.91 24.08 21.88
N ASN A 251 -12.08 23.77 22.44
CA ASN A 251 -12.22 23.27 23.80
C ASN A 251 -11.49 21.93 24.01
N PHE A 252 -11.23 21.12 22.97
CA PHE A 252 -10.47 19.87 23.11
C PHE A 252 -8.95 20.04 23.17
N TYR A 253 -8.45 21.22 22.82
CA TYR A 253 -7.04 21.57 23.00
C TYR A 253 -6.77 22.05 24.42
N TYR A 254 -5.65 21.60 24.99
CA TYR A 254 -5.21 22.00 26.32
C TYR A 254 -5.21 23.54 26.51
N GLY A 255 -5.93 24.03 27.52
CA GLY A 255 -5.95 25.46 27.87
C GLY A 255 -6.67 26.37 26.87
N LYS A 256 -7.38 25.82 25.89
CA LYS A 256 -8.22 26.56 24.94
C LYS A 256 -9.70 26.44 25.34
N THR A 257 -10.50 27.41 24.91
CA THR A 257 -11.95 27.46 25.18
C THR A 257 -12.73 27.76 23.90
N GLY A 258 -14.03 27.47 23.92
CA GLY A 258 -14.93 27.68 22.77
C GLY A 258 -14.97 26.51 21.79
N THR A 259 -15.98 26.47 20.93
CA THR A 259 -16.25 25.35 20.02
C THR A 259 -15.79 25.58 18.59
N THR A 260 -15.21 26.75 18.29
CA THR A 260 -14.63 27.04 16.96
C THR A 260 -13.51 26.06 16.67
N ALA A 261 -13.54 25.45 15.48
CA ALA A 261 -12.49 24.53 15.06
C ALA A 261 -11.20 25.28 14.70
N SER A 262 -10.07 24.79 15.21
CA SER A 262 -8.73 25.25 14.82
C SER A 262 -7.87 24.06 14.42
N THR A 263 -6.81 24.32 13.66
CA THR A 263 -5.86 23.29 13.22
C THR A 263 -4.51 23.46 13.92
N TYR A 264 -4.10 22.43 14.66
CA TYR A 264 -2.81 22.39 15.35
C TYR A 264 -2.15 21.03 15.22
N CYS A 265 -0.85 20.98 15.53
CA CYS A 265 -0.10 19.75 15.64
C CYS A 265 -0.21 19.29 17.09
N ILE A 266 -0.69 18.08 17.27
CA ILE A 266 -0.89 17.48 18.59
C ILE A 266 0.28 16.60 18.94
N ASP A 267 0.46 16.44 20.24
CA ASP A 267 1.34 15.43 20.84
C ASP A 267 0.46 14.42 21.59
N ASP A 268 1.05 13.32 22.03
CA ASP A 268 0.31 12.28 22.76
C ASP A 268 -0.28 12.83 24.07
N ARG A 269 -1.46 12.32 24.44
CA ARG A 269 -2.09 12.69 25.71
C ARG A 269 -1.23 12.21 26.89
N ASN A 270 -1.46 12.76 28.08
CA ASN A 270 -0.78 12.21 29.25
C ASN A 270 -1.25 10.79 29.51
N TYR A 271 -0.36 9.95 30.04
CA TYR A 271 -0.73 8.65 30.56
C TYR A 271 -1.74 8.79 31.72
N PRO A 272 -2.76 7.91 31.83
CA PRO A 272 -3.07 6.78 30.95
C PRO A 272 -4.01 7.13 29.78
N TYR A 273 -4.30 8.41 29.54
CA TYR A 273 -5.30 8.85 28.57
C TYR A 273 -4.89 8.63 27.11
N ASN A 274 -3.58 8.57 26.81
CA ASN A 274 -3.06 8.15 25.51
C ASN A 274 -3.31 6.66 25.18
N LEU A 275 -3.85 5.89 26.14
CA LEU A 275 -4.28 4.49 25.96
C LEU A 275 -5.81 4.34 25.87
N SER A 276 -6.54 5.45 25.73
CA SER A 276 -8.00 5.43 25.65
C SER A 276 -8.50 6.28 24.49
N ALA A 277 -9.54 5.79 23.84
CA ALA A 277 -10.30 6.59 22.89
C ALA A 277 -11.28 7.55 23.57
N ASP A 278 -11.40 7.60 24.91
CA ASP A 278 -12.35 8.48 25.60
C ASP A 278 -12.21 9.95 25.22
N THR A 279 -13.34 10.65 25.15
CA THR A 279 -13.39 12.06 24.74
C THR A 279 -12.46 12.92 25.60
N PRO A 280 -11.53 13.67 24.99
CA PRO A 280 -10.63 14.56 25.73
C PRO A 280 -11.41 15.59 26.57
N ASN A 281 -11.10 15.69 27.87
CA ASN A 281 -11.72 16.66 28.77
C ASN A 281 -10.95 17.99 28.79
N THR A 282 -11.68 19.08 28.63
CA THR A 282 -11.22 20.47 28.51
C THR A 282 -10.82 21.10 29.86
N SER A 283 -11.13 20.43 30.97
CA SER A 283 -11.07 20.98 32.34
C SER A 283 -9.84 20.53 33.13
N THR A 284 -9.16 19.46 32.71
CA THR A 284 -7.97 18.95 33.39
C THR A 284 -6.77 18.99 32.46
N LYS A 285 -5.61 19.31 33.05
CA LYS A 285 -4.33 19.34 32.34
C LYS A 285 -3.90 17.96 31.82
N GLU A 286 -4.47 16.90 32.36
CA GLU A 286 -4.04 15.53 32.10
C GLU A 286 -4.81 14.86 30.96
N ASN A 287 -6.11 15.12 30.83
CA ASN A 287 -6.96 14.45 29.85
C ASN A 287 -7.05 15.23 28.51
N SER A 288 -6.76 16.54 28.51
CA SER A 288 -6.81 17.37 27.30
C SER A 288 -5.71 17.03 26.29
N THR A 289 -6.00 17.24 25.00
CA THR A 289 -5.04 17.02 23.92
C THR A 289 -4.00 18.15 23.92
N LYS A 290 -2.73 17.77 24.12
CA LYS A 290 -1.61 18.70 24.00
C LYS A 290 -1.42 19.09 22.55
N PHE A 291 -1.01 20.32 22.32
CA PHE A 291 -0.71 20.81 20.99
C PHE A 291 0.41 21.83 21.02
N PHE A 292 1.01 22.03 19.85
CA PHE A 292 2.01 23.03 19.64
C PHE A 292 1.80 23.72 18.29
N THR A 293 2.25 24.98 18.22
CA THR A 293 2.23 25.78 16.99
C THR A 293 3.60 25.88 16.35
N THR A 294 4.66 25.83 17.16
CA THR A 294 6.05 25.86 16.71
C THR A 294 6.33 24.64 15.83
N SER A 295 6.87 24.84 14.63
CA SER A 295 7.08 23.78 13.62
C SER A 295 5.83 23.16 13.00
N CYS A 296 4.62 23.49 13.46
CA CYS A 296 3.39 22.96 12.85
C CYS A 296 3.13 23.52 11.43
N SER A 297 3.77 24.64 11.08
CA SER A 297 3.78 25.17 9.70
C SER A 297 4.45 24.21 8.71
N TYR A 298 5.41 23.39 9.14
CA TYR A 298 6.03 22.38 8.27
C TYR A 298 5.03 21.27 7.91
N PHE A 299 4.20 20.80 8.84
CA PHE A 299 3.13 19.85 8.50
C PHE A 299 2.16 20.44 7.48
N SER A 300 1.82 21.73 7.63
CA SER A 300 0.97 22.43 6.66
C SER A 300 1.62 22.53 5.28
N SER A 301 2.92 22.86 5.19
CA SER A 301 3.61 22.98 3.90
C SER A 301 3.87 21.63 3.22
N LYS A 302 3.81 20.54 3.99
CA LYS A 302 3.97 19.16 3.55
C LYS A 302 2.64 18.43 3.31
N ASN A 303 1.51 19.14 3.43
CA ASN A 303 0.14 18.62 3.29
C ASN A 303 -0.22 17.47 4.25
N LEU A 304 0.49 17.34 5.37
CA LEU A 304 0.26 16.32 6.38
C LEU A 304 -0.88 16.77 7.30
N ASN A 305 -2.13 16.63 6.87
CA ASN A 305 -3.32 16.97 7.67
C ASN A 305 -4.15 15.72 7.95
N VAL A 306 -4.72 15.61 9.15
CA VAL A 306 -5.70 14.57 9.41
C VAL A 306 -6.99 14.86 8.65
N ARG A 307 -7.53 13.83 8.00
CA ARG A 307 -8.88 13.84 7.46
C ARG A 307 -9.75 12.89 8.28
N PRO A 308 -10.80 13.38 8.96
CA PRO A 308 -11.79 12.52 9.58
C PRO A 308 -12.44 11.57 8.58
N LEU A 309 -13.10 10.51 9.07
CA LEU A 309 -13.92 9.63 8.25
C LEU A 309 -14.90 10.45 7.40
N SER A 310 -14.89 10.20 6.10
CA SER A 310 -15.82 10.84 5.18
C SER A 310 -15.98 10.05 3.89
N LEU A 311 -17.06 10.36 3.17
CA LEU A 311 -17.31 9.91 1.79
C LEU A 311 -16.57 10.77 0.74
N ASN A 312 -15.75 11.76 1.16
CA ASN A 312 -14.98 12.58 0.22
C ASN A 312 -13.69 11.85 -0.19
N HIS A 313 -13.86 10.74 -0.92
CA HIS A 313 -12.76 9.90 -1.40
C HIS A 313 -11.80 10.68 -2.31
N ALA A 314 -12.34 11.49 -3.21
CA ALA A 314 -11.54 12.36 -4.09
C ALA A 314 -10.60 13.27 -3.29
N GLY A 315 -11.11 13.91 -2.23
CA GLY A 315 -10.31 14.76 -1.34
C GLY A 315 -9.26 13.98 -0.55
N THR A 316 -9.57 12.75 -0.14
CA THR A 316 -8.61 11.86 0.52
C THR A 316 -7.49 11.44 -0.42
N VAL A 317 -7.80 11.01 -1.65
CA VAL A 317 -6.81 10.66 -2.69
C VAL A 317 -5.97 11.87 -3.09
N ALA A 318 -6.60 13.02 -3.30
CA ALA A 318 -5.90 14.26 -3.64
C ALA A 318 -4.90 14.64 -2.54
N GLN A 319 -5.29 14.52 -1.28
CA GLN A 319 -4.38 14.80 -0.19
C GLN A 319 -3.25 13.78 -0.14
N ILE A 320 -3.53 12.47 -0.19
CA ILE A 320 -2.49 11.42 -0.24
C ILE A 320 -1.43 11.76 -1.28
N LYS A 321 -1.86 12.07 -2.52
CA LYS A 321 -0.95 12.42 -3.63
C LYS A 321 -0.07 13.66 -3.38
N SER A 322 -0.47 14.55 -2.48
CA SER A 322 0.21 15.81 -2.17
C SER A 322 1.15 15.77 -0.95
N MET A 323 1.12 14.68 -0.16
CA MET A 323 1.88 14.57 1.08
C MET A 323 3.37 14.31 0.81
N THR A 324 4.24 14.91 1.63
CA THR A 324 5.69 14.67 1.56
C THR A 324 6.29 14.48 2.96
N PRO A 325 7.35 13.66 3.12
CA PRO A 325 7.85 13.31 4.44
C PRO A 325 8.50 14.47 5.22
N TYR A 326 8.46 14.40 6.54
CA TYR A 326 9.04 15.37 7.47
C TYR A 326 9.12 14.85 8.92
N GLY A 327 10.29 14.99 9.56
CA GLY A 327 10.45 14.83 11.01
C GLY A 327 10.77 13.39 11.45
N ASN A 328 10.57 13.11 12.74
CA ASN A 328 10.82 11.80 13.34
C ASN A 328 9.55 10.91 13.25
N THR A 329 9.54 9.79 13.96
CA THR A 329 8.49 8.77 13.87
C THR A 329 7.79 8.58 15.21
N HIS A 330 6.47 8.81 15.25
CA HIS A 330 5.60 8.64 16.42
C HIS A 330 4.37 7.80 16.08
N ILE A 331 4.58 6.49 15.90
CA ILE A 331 3.58 5.50 15.53
C ILE A 331 2.42 5.47 16.54
N ALA A 332 2.73 5.47 17.84
CA ALA A 332 1.72 5.43 18.91
C ALA A 332 0.74 6.63 18.85
N LEU A 333 1.21 7.82 18.48
CA LEU A 333 0.36 9.01 18.31
C LEU A 333 -0.51 8.92 17.06
N GLY A 334 0.03 8.37 15.97
CA GLY A 334 -0.74 8.06 14.77
C GLY A 334 -1.89 7.10 15.08
N MET A 335 -1.61 6.04 15.84
CA MET A 335 -2.58 5.04 16.27
C MET A 335 -3.60 5.60 17.27
N GLU A 336 -3.18 6.39 18.25
CA GLU A 336 -4.09 7.13 19.15
C GLU A 336 -5.10 7.96 18.35
N THR A 337 -4.61 8.72 17.37
CA THR A 337 -5.46 9.58 16.54
C THR A 337 -6.42 8.75 15.69
N ALA A 338 -5.94 7.65 15.09
CA ALA A 338 -6.77 6.76 14.28
C ALA A 338 -7.89 6.11 15.08
N TRP A 339 -7.59 5.72 16.33
CA TRP A 339 -8.58 5.15 17.24
C TRP A 339 -9.69 6.17 17.56
N HIS A 340 -9.34 7.44 17.77
CA HIS A 340 -10.32 8.52 17.91
C HIS A 340 -11.14 8.77 16.63
N LEU A 341 -10.56 8.62 15.43
CA LEU A 341 -11.33 8.76 14.18
C LEU A 341 -12.34 7.63 13.96
N LEU A 342 -12.08 6.44 14.51
CA LEU A 342 -12.97 5.28 14.39
C LEU A 342 -13.95 5.14 15.54
N THR A 343 -13.73 5.81 16.67
CA THR A 343 -14.59 5.72 17.85
C THR A 343 -15.68 6.79 17.76
N PRO A 344 -16.97 6.45 17.98
CA PRO A 344 -18.08 7.40 17.86
C PRO A 344 -18.16 8.35 19.06
N ASN A 345 -17.16 9.21 19.19
CA ASN A 345 -17.03 10.14 20.30
C ASN A 345 -16.28 11.41 19.90
N ALA A 346 -16.53 12.49 20.64
CA ALA A 346 -15.80 13.73 20.40
C ALA A 346 -14.29 13.54 20.61
N PRO A 347 -13.42 14.24 19.84
CA PRO A 347 -13.74 15.44 19.06
C PRO A 347 -14.17 15.18 17.61
N TYR A 348 -14.17 13.93 17.15
CA TYR A 348 -14.50 13.59 15.77
C TYR A 348 -15.88 12.93 15.70
N ALA A 349 -16.71 13.35 14.76
CA ALA A 349 -18.06 12.81 14.62
C ALA A 349 -18.04 11.47 13.85
N ALA A 350 -17.32 10.46 14.34
CA ALA A 350 -17.41 9.13 13.73
C ALA A 350 -18.86 8.61 13.91
N PRO A 351 -19.51 8.10 12.85
CA PRO A 351 -20.87 7.58 12.94
C PRO A 351 -20.98 6.48 14.00
N GLN A 352 -22.09 6.46 14.74
CA GLN A 352 -22.37 5.36 15.67
C GLN A 352 -22.39 4.01 14.96
N ASN A 353 -21.93 2.99 15.67
CA ASN A 353 -21.82 1.63 15.18
C ASN A 353 -23.22 1.11 14.82
N ALA A 354 -23.51 0.96 13.53
CA ALA A 354 -24.48 -0.05 13.12
C ALA A 354 -23.81 -1.43 13.30
N GLU A 355 -24.59 -2.47 13.63
CA GLU A 355 -24.08 -3.85 13.81
C GLU A 355 -23.38 -4.40 12.55
N GLU A 356 -23.56 -3.75 11.40
CA GLU A 356 -23.11 -4.17 10.07
C GLU A 356 -21.91 -3.35 9.52
N THR A 357 -21.14 -2.65 10.36
CA THR A 357 -20.00 -1.83 9.91
C THR A 357 -18.64 -2.46 10.26
N LEU A 358 -17.83 -2.78 9.25
CA LEU A 358 -16.42 -3.12 9.43
C LEU A 358 -15.62 -1.87 9.81
N LYS A 359 -14.85 -1.95 10.90
CA LYS A 359 -13.87 -0.91 11.27
C LYS A 359 -12.47 -1.44 11.09
N ALA A 360 -11.65 -0.72 10.33
CA ALA A 360 -10.27 -1.12 10.10
C ALA A 360 -9.29 0.05 10.20
N VAL A 361 -8.11 -0.25 10.71
CA VAL A 361 -6.91 0.58 10.59
C VAL A 361 -5.93 -0.12 9.69
N VAL A 362 -5.38 0.61 8.72
CA VAL A 362 -4.23 0.15 7.93
C VAL A 362 -3.05 1.04 8.32
N LEU A 363 -2.17 0.51 9.16
CA LEU A 363 -0.93 1.14 9.57
C LEU A 363 0.18 0.76 8.59
N LEU A 364 0.86 1.75 8.02
CA LEU A 364 2.08 1.54 7.27
C LEU A 364 3.22 2.39 7.82
N THR A 365 4.39 1.76 8.01
CA THR A 365 5.61 2.41 8.50
C THR A 365 6.86 1.69 7.98
N ASP A 366 7.93 2.45 7.74
CA ASP A 366 9.26 1.93 7.38
C ASP A 366 10.25 1.93 8.54
N GLY A 367 9.82 2.35 9.72
CA GLY A 367 10.73 2.87 10.72
C GLY A 367 10.41 2.46 12.14
N GLN A 368 11.45 2.51 12.96
CA GLN A 368 11.31 2.38 14.41
C GLN A 368 10.66 3.63 14.99
N GLN A 369 10.00 3.46 16.13
CA GLN A 369 9.59 4.58 16.96
C GLN A 369 10.83 5.39 17.36
N THR A 370 10.85 6.69 17.07
CA THR A 370 11.97 7.58 17.42
C THR A 370 11.55 8.76 18.29
N SER A 371 10.24 8.98 18.41
CA SER A 371 9.68 9.99 19.30
C SER A 371 9.27 9.36 20.64
N PRO A 372 9.51 10.03 21.78
CA PRO A 372 9.10 9.51 23.08
C PRO A 372 7.59 9.66 23.27
N GLY A 373 7.03 8.84 24.17
CA GLY A 373 5.62 8.91 24.56
C GLY A 373 5.46 8.89 26.08
N ASN A 374 4.35 9.45 26.55
CA ASN A 374 4.04 9.58 27.98
C ASN A 374 3.69 8.22 28.60
N GLY A 375 4.23 7.95 29.78
CA GLY A 375 4.01 6.73 30.56
C GLY A 375 3.66 6.97 32.02
N PRO A 376 3.51 5.88 32.79
CA PRO A 376 3.31 5.94 34.23
C PRO A 376 4.42 6.74 34.92
N ASN A 377 4.10 7.39 36.05
CA ASN A 377 5.07 8.11 36.88
C ASN A 377 5.85 9.21 36.12
N ASN A 378 5.23 9.84 35.11
CA ASN A 378 5.83 10.87 34.24
C ASN A 378 7.04 10.38 33.43
N VAL A 379 7.12 9.07 33.14
CA VAL A 379 8.11 8.54 32.18
C VAL A 379 7.83 9.11 30.79
N LEU A 380 8.87 9.55 30.10
CA LEU A 380 8.82 10.01 28.72
C LEU A 380 9.98 9.36 27.95
N SER A 381 9.70 8.33 27.15
CA SER A 381 10.73 7.58 26.42
C SER A 381 10.18 6.90 25.16
N VAL A 382 11.09 6.54 24.24
CA VAL A 382 10.75 5.76 23.03
C VAL A 382 10.20 4.39 23.41
N ALA A 383 10.85 3.68 24.34
CA ALA A 383 10.39 2.39 24.83
C ALA A 383 8.96 2.45 25.43
N GLN A 384 8.61 3.58 26.05
CA GLN A 384 7.25 3.79 26.55
C GLN A 384 6.26 4.02 25.41
N ALA A 385 6.59 4.81 24.38
CA ALA A 385 5.72 4.96 23.22
C ALA A 385 5.48 3.62 22.51
N GLU A 386 6.51 2.79 22.40
CA GLU A 386 6.41 1.43 21.89
C GLU A 386 5.48 0.53 22.73
N THR A 387 5.55 0.66 24.06
CA THR A 387 4.63 -0.04 24.98
C THR A 387 3.20 0.48 24.83
N ASN A 388 3.03 1.78 24.64
CA ASN A 388 1.73 2.40 24.41
C ASN A 388 1.10 1.89 23.11
N LEU A 389 1.90 1.78 22.03
CA LEU A 389 1.45 1.23 20.76
C LEU A 389 0.88 -0.19 20.91
N GLU A 390 1.60 -1.09 21.60
CA GLU A 390 1.11 -2.46 21.83
C GLU A 390 -0.23 -2.48 22.56
N GLU A 391 -0.36 -1.67 23.60
CA GLU A 391 -1.58 -1.59 24.41
C GLU A 391 -2.75 -0.93 23.64
N GLN A 392 -2.48 0.10 22.84
CA GLN A 392 -3.46 0.70 21.94
C GLN A 392 -3.97 -0.35 20.95
N CYS A 393 -3.08 -1.09 20.28
CA CYS A 393 -3.48 -2.14 19.34
C CYS A 393 -4.31 -3.23 20.03
N ARG A 394 -3.94 -3.65 21.25
CA ARG A 394 -4.71 -4.62 22.03
C ARG A 394 -6.12 -4.12 22.31
N ARG A 395 -6.27 -2.86 22.72
CA ARG A 395 -7.58 -2.27 23.04
C ARG A 395 -8.43 -2.00 21.80
N MET A 396 -7.82 -1.57 20.71
CA MET A 396 -8.51 -1.43 19.41
C MET A 396 -9.08 -2.76 18.94
N LYS A 397 -8.29 -3.84 19.01
CA LYS A 397 -8.76 -5.20 18.71
C LYS A 397 -9.90 -5.64 19.62
N ALA A 398 -9.79 -5.38 20.92
CA ALA A 398 -10.85 -5.67 21.88
C ALA A 398 -12.14 -4.86 21.63
N ALA A 399 -12.02 -3.67 21.01
CA ALA A 399 -13.14 -2.86 20.57
C ALA A 399 -13.71 -3.27 19.20
N GLY A 400 -13.26 -4.40 18.63
CA GLY A 400 -13.71 -4.90 17.32
C GLY A 400 -13.11 -4.17 16.12
N ILE A 401 -12.07 -3.35 16.32
CA ILE A 401 -11.35 -2.69 15.22
C ILE A 401 -10.31 -3.66 14.67
N ARG A 402 -10.39 -3.92 13.36
CA ARG A 402 -9.40 -4.72 12.64
C ARG A 402 -8.14 -3.88 12.40
N VAL A 403 -7.04 -4.28 13.01
CA VAL A 403 -5.74 -3.66 12.85
C VAL A 403 -4.92 -4.43 11.81
N VAL A 404 -4.62 -3.78 10.69
CA VAL A 404 -3.73 -4.24 9.62
C VAL A 404 -2.43 -3.45 9.72
N THR A 405 -1.28 -4.12 9.65
CA THR A 405 0.03 -3.46 9.75
C THR A 405 0.93 -3.89 8.60
N VAL A 406 1.63 -2.94 7.99
CA VAL A 406 2.62 -3.16 6.94
C VAL A 406 3.95 -2.58 7.39
N SER A 407 4.97 -3.42 7.54
CA SER A 407 6.37 -2.99 7.64
C SER A 407 6.92 -2.83 6.22
N PHE A 408 7.67 -1.75 5.97
CA PHE A 408 8.23 -1.47 4.65
C PHE A 408 9.73 -1.17 4.72
N ASP A 409 10.58 -2.05 4.18
CA ASP A 409 12.05 -1.93 4.22
C ASP A 409 12.57 -1.70 5.65
N LEU A 410 12.05 -2.50 6.58
CA LEU A 410 12.39 -2.47 7.98
C LEU A 410 13.31 -3.66 8.26
N SER A 411 14.43 -3.41 8.94
CA SER A 411 15.40 -4.45 9.33
C SER A 411 15.47 -4.67 10.84
N ASP A 412 14.65 -3.93 11.60
CA ASP A 412 14.61 -4.04 13.05
C ASP A 412 13.61 -5.11 13.48
N GLN A 413 14.13 -6.29 13.81
CA GLN A 413 13.33 -7.45 14.17
C GLN A 413 12.41 -7.19 15.38
N GLN A 414 12.81 -6.31 16.32
CA GLN A 414 11.99 -5.97 17.47
C GLN A 414 10.74 -5.18 17.04
N THR A 415 10.92 -4.18 16.18
CA THR A 415 9.83 -3.38 15.62
C THR A 415 8.93 -4.22 14.72
N GLU A 416 9.48 -5.08 13.87
CA GLU A 416 8.69 -6.05 13.09
C GLU A 416 7.82 -6.94 13.98
N ASN A 417 8.39 -7.52 15.04
CA ASN A 417 7.66 -8.34 15.99
C ASN A 417 6.55 -7.55 16.71
N ARG A 418 6.80 -6.28 17.01
CA ARG A 418 5.82 -5.37 17.61
C ARG A 418 4.67 -5.08 16.65
N LEU A 419 4.95 -4.76 15.39
CA LEU A 419 3.95 -4.54 14.34
C LEU A 419 3.13 -5.81 14.09
N LYS A 420 3.79 -6.96 13.99
CA LYS A 420 3.13 -8.28 13.92
C LYS A 420 2.29 -8.57 15.16
N GLY A 421 2.72 -8.16 16.35
CA GLY A 421 1.96 -8.23 17.59
C GLY A 421 0.69 -7.38 17.56
N CYS A 422 0.83 -6.16 17.04
CA CYS A 422 -0.23 -5.17 16.89
C CYS A 422 -1.34 -5.65 15.93
N ALA A 423 -0.99 -6.27 14.80
CA ALA A 423 -1.94 -6.81 13.83
C ALA A 423 -3.00 -7.74 14.43
N SER A 424 -4.19 -7.70 13.83
CA SER A 424 -5.30 -8.61 14.13
C SER A 424 -5.09 -9.96 13.46
N GLU A 425 -5.75 -10.98 13.98
CA GLU A 425 -5.84 -12.28 13.31
C GLU A 425 -6.61 -12.14 12.00
N ASN A 426 -6.15 -12.87 10.99
CA ASN A 426 -6.79 -12.97 9.69
C ASN A 426 -7.95 -13.95 9.77
N MET A 427 -9.16 -13.39 9.81
CA MET A 427 -10.39 -14.17 9.97
C MET A 427 -10.82 -14.86 8.66
N ASP A 428 -10.21 -14.51 7.52
CA ASP A 428 -10.55 -15.06 6.21
C ASP A 428 -9.92 -16.44 5.95
N LYS A 429 -8.94 -16.85 6.77
CA LYS A 429 -8.27 -18.15 6.63
C LYS A 429 -8.79 -19.09 7.70
N GLU A 430 -9.60 -20.07 7.30
CA GLU A 430 -9.92 -21.20 8.15
C GLU A 430 -8.63 -21.92 8.54
N VAL A 431 -8.46 -22.16 9.82
CA VAL A 431 -7.36 -22.96 10.37
C VAL A 431 -7.97 -24.10 11.17
N ALA A 432 -7.31 -25.26 11.10
CA ALA A 432 -7.65 -26.40 11.94
C ALA A 432 -7.64 -25.99 13.42
N GLU A 433 -8.56 -26.56 14.20
CA GLU A 433 -8.70 -26.30 15.63
C GLU A 433 -7.35 -26.46 16.36
N GLY A 434 -6.94 -25.42 17.09
CA GLY A 434 -5.67 -25.39 17.81
C GLY A 434 -4.45 -24.86 17.05
N GLN A 435 -4.57 -24.48 15.77
CA GLN A 435 -3.50 -23.81 15.02
C GLN A 435 -3.62 -22.27 15.11
N PRO A 436 -2.50 -21.54 15.23
CA PRO A 436 -2.54 -20.08 15.26
C PRO A 436 -3.00 -19.53 13.92
N ARG A 437 -3.98 -18.63 13.94
CA ARG A 437 -4.40 -17.87 12.75
C ARG A 437 -3.26 -17.01 12.27
N GLU A 438 -3.07 -16.94 10.96
CA GLU A 438 -2.20 -15.93 10.35
C GLU A 438 -2.70 -14.54 10.71
N LYS A 439 -1.84 -13.53 10.75
CA LYS A 439 -2.22 -12.16 11.09
C LYS A 439 -2.31 -11.28 9.86
N TYR A 440 -3.06 -10.18 9.93
CA TYR A 440 -3.01 -9.08 8.96
C TYR A 440 -1.72 -8.25 9.10
N TYR A 441 -0.58 -8.94 9.07
CA TYR A 441 0.76 -8.38 9.09
C TYR A 441 1.43 -8.68 7.76
N PHE A 442 1.98 -7.66 7.13
CA PHE A 442 2.69 -7.77 5.85
C PHE A 442 4.09 -7.22 6.03
N ASP A 443 5.07 -8.07 5.73
CA ASP A 443 6.47 -7.70 5.72
C ASP A 443 6.94 -7.54 4.28
N VAL A 444 7.48 -6.36 3.98
CA VAL A 444 7.68 -5.91 2.61
C VAL A 444 9.03 -5.22 2.49
N ASP A 445 9.88 -5.73 1.60
CA ASP A 445 11.22 -5.18 1.33
C ASP A 445 11.34 -4.54 -0.06
N THR A 446 10.30 -4.61 -0.89
CA THR A 446 10.33 -4.06 -2.25
C THR A 446 9.05 -3.33 -2.62
N ASN A 447 9.12 -2.48 -3.66
CA ASN A 447 7.96 -1.77 -4.17
C ASN A 447 6.87 -2.72 -4.70
N GLU A 448 7.28 -3.84 -5.30
CA GLU A 448 6.39 -4.86 -5.87
C GLU A 448 5.68 -5.66 -4.78
N GLN A 449 6.43 -6.04 -3.73
CA GLN A 449 5.85 -6.66 -2.55
C GLN A 449 4.87 -5.71 -1.86
N LEU A 450 5.15 -4.39 -1.87
CA LEU A 450 4.26 -3.40 -1.28
C LEU A 450 2.92 -3.34 -2.00
N ALA A 451 2.95 -3.24 -3.33
CA ALA A 451 1.75 -3.26 -4.15
C ALA A 451 0.96 -4.57 -3.97
N THR A 452 1.66 -5.70 -3.87
CA THR A 452 1.04 -7.01 -3.58
C THR A 452 0.33 -7.01 -2.24
N ALA A 453 0.98 -6.51 -1.18
CA ALA A 453 0.38 -6.41 0.15
C ALA A 453 -0.89 -5.54 0.14
N PHE A 454 -0.85 -4.37 -0.52
CA PHE A 454 -2.04 -3.51 -0.66
C PHE A 454 -3.17 -4.16 -1.46
N GLY A 455 -2.86 -4.98 -2.48
CA GLY A 455 -3.84 -5.81 -3.17
C GLY A 455 -4.53 -6.80 -2.24
N ILE A 456 -3.75 -7.56 -1.46
CA ILE A 456 -4.30 -8.52 -0.49
C ILE A 456 -5.15 -7.83 0.57
N ILE A 457 -4.70 -6.66 1.07
CA ILE A 457 -5.46 -5.84 2.04
C ILE A 457 -6.78 -5.40 1.44
N ARG A 458 -6.76 -4.86 0.20
CA ARG A 458 -7.98 -4.46 -0.52
C ARG A 458 -8.95 -5.63 -0.59
N ASP A 459 -8.51 -6.80 -1.06
CA ASP A 459 -9.42 -7.92 -1.28
C ASP A 459 -10.00 -8.43 0.04
N SER A 460 -9.18 -8.50 1.09
CA SER A 460 -9.64 -8.83 2.44
C SER A 460 -10.73 -7.87 2.93
N LEU A 461 -10.47 -6.56 2.87
CA LEU A 461 -11.44 -5.57 3.33
C LEU A 461 -12.72 -5.61 2.47
N ALA A 462 -12.57 -5.77 1.15
CA ALA A 462 -13.68 -5.81 0.22
C ALA A 462 -14.61 -7.00 0.47
N ARG A 463 -14.07 -8.21 0.66
CA ARG A 463 -14.83 -9.42 1.02
C ARG A 463 -15.60 -9.26 2.33
N ASN A 464 -15.04 -8.51 3.27
CA ASN A 464 -15.66 -8.27 4.56
C ASN A 464 -16.68 -7.11 4.54
N MET A 465 -16.93 -6.43 3.41
CA MET A 465 -17.76 -5.21 3.38
C MET A 465 -18.86 -5.17 2.30
N PHE A 466 -18.63 -5.73 1.10
CA PHE A 466 -19.44 -5.38 -0.08
C PHE A 466 -20.52 -6.35 -0.47
N LEU A 467 -20.85 -7.27 0.42
CA LEU A 467 -21.62 -8.42 0.05
C LEU A 467 -22.80 -8.49 1.00
N SER A 468 -23.95 -8.01 0.56
CA SER A 468 -25.18 -8.01 1.36
C SER A 468 -25.83 -9.38 1.41
N LYS A 469 -26.41 -9.77 2.56
CA LYS A 469 -27.19 -11.03 2.66
C LYS A 469 -28.35 -11.12 1.68
#